data_AF-W1X8S5-F1
#
_entry.id   AF-W1X8S5-F1
#
_cell.length_a   1.000
_cell.length_b   1.000
_cell.length_c   1.000
_cell.angle_alpha   90.00
_cell.angle_beta   90.00
_cell.angle_gamma   90.00
#
_symmetry.space_group_name_H-M   'P 1'
#
loop_
_entity.id
_entity.type
_entity.pdbx_description
1 polymer ?
#
loop_
_entity_poly.entity_id
_entity_poly.type
_entity_poly.pdbx_seq_one_letter_code
_entity_poly.pdbx_strand_id
1 'polypeptide(L)'
;QYEHLIDDAIAWGRKNGKTQEQQVVAACDKLAVNFGAEILKIVPGRVSTEVDARLSFDKEKSIEKARHLVDLYQQQGVEKSRILIKLASTWEGIRAAEELEKEGINCNLTLLFSFAQARACAEAGVFLISPFVGRIYDWYQARKP
;
A
#
# COMPACT_ATOMS: atom_id res chain seq x y z
N GLN A 1 6.69 -17.53 -15.72
CA GLN A 1 5.72 -16.55 -16.26
C GLN A 1 5.99 -15.11 -15.78
N TYR A 2 6.30 -14.85 -14.51
CA TYR A 2 6.52 -13.48 -13.99
C TYR A 2 7.99 -13.01 -13.90
N GLU A 3 8.95 -13.83 -14.31
CA GLU A 3 10.39 -13.53 -14.23
C GLU A 3 10.76 -12.18 -14.87
N HIS A 4 10.20 -11.89 -16.04
CA HIS A 4 10.39 -10.62 -16.73
C HIS A 4 9.99 -9.38 -15.91
N LEU A 5 8.99 -9.49 -15.01
CA LEU A 5 8.60 -8.38 -14.12
C LEU A 5 9.67 -8.12 -13.05
N ILE A 6 10.34 -9.19 -12.61
CA ILE A 6 11.44 -9.14 -11.64
C ILE A 6 12.67 -8.55 -12.31
N ASP A 7 13.01 -9.00 -13.52
CA ASP A 7 14.15 -8.47 -14.28
C ASP A 7 14.01 -6.98 -14.59
N ASP A 8 12.81 -6.55 -15.00
CA ASP A 8 12.49 -5.12 -15.20
C ASP A 8 12.66 -4.33 -13.89
N ALA A 9 12.15 -4.86 -12.78
CA ALA A 9 12.27 -4.22 -11.48
C ALA A 9 13.74 -4.12 -11.01
N ILE A 10 14.54 -5.15 -11.22
CA ILE A 10 15.98 -5.14 -10.91
C ILE A 10 16.71 -4.10 -11.78
N ALA A 11 16.42 -4.07 -13.08
CA ALA A 11 17.00 -3.08 -14.00
C ALA A 11 16.64 -1.64 -13.58
N TRP A 12 15.37 -1.42 -13.21
CA TRP A 12 14.91 -0.15 -12.66
C TRP A 12 15.63 0.23 -11.36
N GLY A 13 15.75 -0.72 -10.43
CA GLY A 13 16.45 -0.51 -9.16
C GLY A 13 17.90 -0.07 -9.37
N ARG A 14 18.64 -0.77 -10.24
CA ARG A 14 20.03 -0.43 -10.61
C ARG A 14 20.18 0.98 -11.16
N LYS A 15 19.18 1.46 -11.92
CA LYS A 15 19.19 2.80 -12.51
C LYS A 15 18.87 3.90 -11.49
N ASN A 16 18.04 3.61 -10.49
CA ASN A 16 17.47 4.63 -9.59
C ASN A 16 18.07 4.61 -8.17
N GLY A 17 18.95 3.66 -7.84
CA GLY A 17 19.66 3.59 -6.55
C GLY A 17 21.18 3.75 -6.69
N LYS A 18 21.80 4.51 -5.76
CA LYS A 18 23.26 4.69 -5.74
C LYS A 18 23.97 3.59 -4.96
N THR A 19 23.38 3.13 -3.86
CA THR A 19 23.88 2.00 -3.05
C THR A 19 23.06 0.75 -3.32
N GLN A 20 23.58 -0.42 -2.94
CA GLN A 20 22.86 -1.68 -3.10
C GLN A 20 21.50 -1.66 -2.39
N GLU A 21 21.44 -1.07 -1.19
CA GLU A 21 20.21 -0.95 -0.41
C GLU A 21 19.18 -0.08 -1.14
N GLN A 22 19.61 1.06 -1.70
CA GLN A 22 18.73 1.93 -2.47
C GLN A 22 18.23 1.24 -3.76
N GLN A 23 19.09 0.48 -4.43
CA GLN A 23 18.71 -0.28 -5.62
C GLN A 23 17.67 -1.35 -5.29
N VAL A 24 17.84 -2.05 -4.16
CA VAL A 24 16.87 -3.05 -3.69
C VAL A 24 15.54 -2.41 -3.34
N VAL A 25 15.52 -1.28 -2.61
CA VAL A 25 14.28 -0.56 -2.29
C VAL A 25 13.56 -0.13 -3.55
N ALA A 26 14.26 0.51 -4.49
CA ALA A 26 13.68 0.94 -5.76
C ALA A 26 13.17 -0.24 -6.61
N ALA A 27 13.86 -1.38 -6.60
CA ALA A 27 13.41 -2.60 -7.26
C ALA A 27 12.14 -3.18 -6.59
N CYS A 28 12.07 -3.21 -5.26
CA CYS A 28 10.88 -3.68 -4.54
C CYS A 28 9.64 -2.84 -4.86
N ASP A 29 9.78 -1.51 -4.85
CA ASP A 29 8.69 -0.59 -5.20
C ASP A 29 8.22 -0.83 -6.64
N LYS A 30 9.17 -0.89 -7.60
CA LYS A 30 8.87 -1.15 -9.01
C LYS A 30 8.20 -2.51 -9.21
N LEU A 31 8.66 -3.54 -8.51
CA LEU A 31 8.10 -4.88 -8.60
C LEU A 31 6.63 -4.91 -8.13
N ALA A 32 6.33 -4.27 -7.01
CA ALA A 32 4.97 -4.17 -6.49
C ALA A 32 4.02 -3.50 -7.50
N VAL A 33 4.48 -2.41 -8.14
CA VAL A 33 3.73 -1.71 -9.18
C VAL A 33 3.58 -2.55 -10.44
N ASN A 34 4.64 -3.24 -10.88
CA ASN A 34 4.60 -4.13 -12.05
C ASN A 34 3.53 -5.22 -11.89
N PHE A 35 3.47 -5.87 -10.72
CA PHE A 35 2.42 -6.84 -10.44
C PHE A 35 1.03 -6.22 -10.41
N GLY A 36 0.88 -5.04 -9.79
CA GLY A 36 -0.44 -4.40 -9.76
C GLY A 36 -0.91 -3.95 -11.14
N ALA A 37 0.00 -3.51 -12.02
CA ALA A 37 -0.31 -3.20 -13.40
C ALA A 37 -0.78 -4.45 -14.18
N GLU A 38 -0.13 -5.61 -14.00
CA GLU A 38 -0.60 -6.87 -14.59
C GLU A 38 -1.98 -7.29 -14.08
N ILE A 39 -2.25 -7.15 -12.77
CA ILE A 39 -3.56 -7.43 -12.18
C ILE A 39 -4.64 -6.56 -12.82
N LEU A 40 -4.37 -5.26 -13.04
CA LEU A 40 -5.32 -4.31 -13.62
C LEU A 40 -5.68 -4.58 -15.08
N LYS A 41 -4.88 -5.36 -15.82
CA LYS A 41 -5.23 -5.85 -17.16
C LYS A 41 -6.33 -6.92 -17.12
N ILE A 42 -6.47 -7.61 -15.98
CA ILE A 42 -7.41 -8.73 -15.80
C ILE A 42 -8.69 -8.26 -15.12
N VAL A 43 -8.57 -7.40 -14.11
CA VAL A 43 -9.72 -6.95 -13.31
C VAL A 43 -10.28 -5.63 -13.83
N PRO A 44 -11.61 -5.43 -13.84
CA PRO A 44 -12.22 -4.14 -14.19
C PRO A 44 -12.10 -3.11 -13.06
N GLY A 45 -11.86 -3.58 -11.84
CA GLY A 45 -11.82 -2.77 -10.61
C GLY A 45 -10.44 -2.22 -10.30
N ARG A 46 -10.12 -2.17 -9.01
CA ARG A 46 -8.90 -1.56 -8.47
C ARG A 46 -7.91 -2.60 -7.99
N VAL A 47 -6.66 -2.19 -7.81
CA VAL A 47 -5.63 -2.98 -7.13
C VAL A 47 -5.17 -2.28 -5.85
N SER A 48 -4.97 -3.03 -4.78
CA SER A 48 -4.34 -2.51 -3.56
C SER A 48 -2.83 -2.77 -3.58
N THR A 49 -2.03 -1.72 -3.38
CA THR A 49 -0.57 -1.82 -3.22
C THR A 49 -0.19 -1.28 -1.87
N GLU A 50 0.54 -2.07 -1.09
CA GLU A 50 0.85 -1.75 0.30
C GLU A 50 2.12 -0.93 0.42
N VAL A 51 2.05 0.15 1.20
CA VAL A 51 3.22 0.89 1.66
C VAL A 51 4.06 -0.01 2.56
N ASP A 52 5.37 0.16 2.53
CA ASP A 52 6.30 -0.57 3.38
C ASP A 52 5.89 -0.48 4.86
N ALA A 53 5.57 -1.63 5.47
CA ALA A 53 5.10 -1.71 6.84
C ALA A 53 6.10 -1.17 7.86
N ARG A 54 7.40 -1.06 7.53
CA ARG A 54 8.42 -0.42 8.38
C ARG A 54 8.14 1.08 8.60
N LEU A 55 7.33 1.69 7.75
CA LEU A 55 6.93 3.10 7.82
C LEU A 55 5.62 3.31 8.60
N SER A 56 5.02 2.26 9.16
CA SER A 56 3.67 2.33 9.78
C SER A 56 3.54 3.36 10.92
N PHE A 57 4.64 3.79 11.53
CA PHE A 57 4.65 4.78 12.61
C PHE A 57 5.32 6.10 12.20
N ASP A 58 5.50 6.31 10.89
CA ASP A 58 6.06 7.53 10.31
C ASP A 58 5.08 8.07 9.26
N LYS A 59 4.28 9.06 9.69
CA LYS A 59 3.22 9.64 8.87
C LYS A 59 3.78 10.24 7.57
N GLU A 60 4.83 11.06 7.66
CA GLU A 60 5.39 11.77 6.51
C GLU A 60 6.01 10.79 5.51
N LYS A 61 6.82 9.82 5.99
CA LYS A 61 7.39 8.81 5.08
C LYS A 61 6.33 7.91 4.45
N SER A 62 5.23 7.64 5.16
CA SER A 62 4.10 6.89 4.61
C SER A 62 3.45 7.65 3.45
N ILE A 63 3.23 8.97 3.61
CA ILE A 63 2.69 9.83 2.55
C ILE A 63 3.65 9.90 1.36
N GLU A 64 4.95 10.13 1.61
CA GLU A 64 5.97 10.19 0.54
C GLU A 64 6.03 8.88 -0.25
N LYS A 65 6.03 7.73 0.45
CA LYS A 65 6.03 6.42 -0.20
C LYS A 65 4.75 6.18 -0.99
N ALA A 66 3.59 6.54 -0.46
CA ALA A 66 2.30 6.42 -1.15
C ALA A 66 2.29 7.21 -2.47
N ARG A 67 2.70 8.48 -2.44
CA ARG A 67 2.83 9.33 -3.63
C ARG A 67 3.80 8.72 -4.65
N HIS A 68 4.97 8.27 -4.19
CA HIS A 68 5.95 7.62 -5.06
C HIS A 68 5.38 6.39 -5.78
N LEU A 69 4.63 5.53 -5.08
CA LEU A 69 3.99 4.36 -5.69
C LEU A 69 2.95 4.77 -6.74
N VAL A 70 2.13 5.80 -6.47
CA VAL A 70 1.17 6.34 -7.44
C VAL A 70 1.89 6.89 -8.67
N ASP A 71 2.99 7.63 -8.51
CA ASP A 71 3.76 8.16 -9.63
C ASP A 71 4.32 7.02 -10.51
N LEU A 72 4.81 5.94 -9.90
CA LEU A 72 5.28 4.75 -10.62
C LEU A 72 4.16 4.06 -11.42
N TYR A 73 2.93 4.04 -10.90
CA TYR A 73 1.78 3.55 -11.64
C TYR A 73 1.42 4.45 -12.83
N GLN A 74 1.42 5.77 -12.63
CA GLN A 74 1.11 6.73 -13.69
C GLN A 74 2.14 6.68 -14.82
N GLN A 75 3.42 6.44 -14.51
CA GLN A 75 4.47 6.19 -15.52
C GLN A 75 4.20 4.95 -16.38
N GLN A 76 3.36 4.02 -15.91
CA GLN A 76 2.92 2.85 -16.67
C GLN A 76 1.54 3.06 -17.33
N GLY A 77 1.01 4.29 -17.32
CA GLY A 77 -0.30 4.61 -17.88
C GLY A 77 -1.48 4.14 -17.03
N VAL A 78 -1.25 3.82 -15.75
CA VAL A 78 -2.33 3.44 -14.82
C VAL A 78 -2.90 4.68 -14.14
N GLU A 79 -4.18 4.93 -14.38
CA GLU A 79 -4.93 6.01 -13.73
C GLU A 79 -5.02 5.82 -12.21
N LYS A 80 -4.85 6.91 -11.45
CA LYS A 80 -4.89 6.90 -9.98
C LYS A 80 -6.19 6.29 -9.42
N SER A 81 -7.31 6.46 -10.12
CA SER A 81 -8.62 5.92 -9.72
C SER A 81 -8.69 4.38 -9.68
N ARG A 82 -7.74 3.70 -10.33
CA ARG A 82 -7.59 2.23 -10.34
C ARG A 82 -6.72 1.70 -9.19
N ILE A 83 -6.16 2.58 -8.35
CA ILE A 83 -5.21 2.23 -7.30
C ILE A 83 -5.85 2.48 -5.94
N LEU A 84 -5.58 1.60 -4.98
CA LEU A 84 -5.79 1.83 -3.56
C LEU A 84 -4.44 1.72 -2.85
N ILE A 85 -3.96 2.79 -2.24
CA ILE A 85 -2.75 2.70 -1.40
C ILE A 85 -3.12 2.08 -0.07
N LYS A 86 -2.47 0.97 0.26
CA LYS A 86 -2.78 0.19 1.45
C LYS A 86 -1.81 0.56 2.58
N LEU A 87 -2.34 0.95 3.74
CA LEU A 87 -1.56 1.34 4.92
C LEU A 87 -2.07 0.61 6.17
N ALA A 88 -1.18 0.33 7.11
CA ALA A 88 -1.56 -0.21 8.42
C ALA A 88 -2.42 0.81 9.18
N SER A 89 -3.45 0.33 9.90
CA SER A 89 -4.36 1.16 10.69
C SER A 89 -3.77 1.56 12.06
N THR A 90 -2.52 2.01 12.06
CA THR A 90 -1.92 2.76 13.17
C THR A 90 -2.48 4.18 13.18
N TRP A 91 -2.22 4.96 14.23
CA TRP A 91 -2.65 6.36 14.26
C TRP A 91 -2.00 7.16 13.12
N GLU A 92 -0.69 7.00 12.94
CA GLU A 92 0.10 7.65 11.89
C GLU A 92 -0.36 7.23 10.50
N GLY A 93 -0.66 5.94 10.29
CA GLY A 93 -1.18 5.43 9.03
C GLY A 93 -2.56 6.00 8.68
N ILE A 94 -3.46 6.14 9.67
CA ILE A 94 -4.77 6.78 9.47
C ILE A 94 -4.61 8.28 9.16
N ARG A 95 -3.72 8.99 9.86
CA ARG A 95 -3.45 10.41 9.57
C ARG A 95 -2.77 10.61 8.21
N ALA A 96 -1.94 9.67 7.78
CA ALA A 96 -1.36 9.67 6.44
C ALA A 96 -2.44 9.48 5.38
N ALA A 97 -3.35 8.51 5.58
CA ALA A 97 -4.47 8.29 4.67
C ALA A 97 -5.40 9.51 4.58
N GLU A 98 -5.70 10.18 5.70
CA GLU A 98 -6.51 11.41 5.70
C GLU A 98 -5.94 12.51 4.79
N GLU A 99 -4.62 12.67 4.75
CA GLU A 99 -3.96 13.64 3.86
C GLU A 99 -3.99 13.16 2.40
N LEU A 100 -3.66 11.90 2.16
CA LEU A 100 -3.66 11.29 0.83
C LEU A 100 -5.05 11.35 0.17
N GLU A 101 -6.12 11.15 0.93
CA GLU A 101 -7.50 11.23 0.42
C GLU A 101 -7.88 12.65 -0.01
N LYS A 102 -7.40 13.70 0.70
CA LYS A 102 -7.58 15.10 0.28
C LYS A 102 -6.86 15.41 -1.04
N GLU A 103 -5.77 14.69 -1.32
CA GLU A 103 -5.08 14.72 -2.62
C GLU A 103 -5.73 13.81 -3.67
N GLY A 104 -6.81 13.11 -3.31
CA GLY A 104 -7.53 12.15 -4.16
C GLY A 104 -6.79 10.82 -4.36
N ILE A 105 -5.81 10.49 -3.53
CA ILE A 105 -5.18 9.16 -3.48
C ILE A 105 -6.04 8.28 -2.57
N ASN A 106 -6.86 7.44 -3.19
CA ASN A 106 -7.75 6.52 -2.46
C ASN A 106 -6.92 5.50 -1.66
N CYS A 107 -7.28 5.31 -0.39
CA CYS A 107 -6.57 4.45 0.55
C CYS A 107 -7.39 3.22 0.97
N ASN A 108 -6.68 2.14 1.30
CA ASN A 108 -7.19 0.92 1.93
C ASN A 108 -6.52 0.73 3.29
N LEU A 109 -7.25 0.93 4.38
CA LEU A 109 -6.70 0.82 5.73
C LEU A 109 -6.81 -0.63 6.21
N THR A 110 -5.66 -1.29 6.38
CA THR A 110 -5.50 -2.70 6.73
C THR A 110 -5.03 -2.89 8.17
N LEU A 111 -4.88 -4.14 8.63
CA LEU A 111 -4.50 -4.45 10.03
C LEU A 111 -5.45 -3.76 11.04
N LEU A 112 -6.72 -3.74 10.68
CA LEU A 112 -7.79 -3.14 11.47
C LEU A 112 -8.47 -4.24 12.29
N PHE A 113 -8.37 -4.13 13.62
CA PHE A 113 -8.84 -5.13 14.57
C PHE A 113 -9.84 -4.60 15.59
N SER A 114 -9.86 -3.29 15.82
CA SER A 114 -10.65 -2.67 16.88
C SER A 114 -11.69 -1.69 16.33
N PHE A 115 -12.74 -1.48 17.12
CA PHE A 115 -13.74 -0.46 16.83
C PHE A 115 -13.14 0.95 16.84
N ALA A 116 -12.14 1.21 17.70
CA ALA A 116 -11.44 2.50 17.74
C ALA A 116 -10.76 2.82 16.39
N GLN A 117 -10.08 1.83 15.79
CA GLN A 117 -9.51 2.00 14.45
C GLN A 117 -10.58 2.21 13.39
N ALA A 118 -11.68 1.44 13.42
CA ALA A 118 -12.79 1.59 12.47
C ALA A 118 -13.39 2.99 12.51
N ARG A 119 -13.68 3.50 13.70
CA ARG A 119 -14.19 4.86 13.90
C ARG A 119 -13.20 5.91 13.41
N ALA A 120 -11.93 5.79 13.78
CA ALA A 120 -10.91 6.75 13.36
C ALA A 120 -10.72 6.79 11.83
N CYS A 121 -10.80 5.64 11.16
CA CYS A 121 -10.79 5.57 9.70
C CYS A 121 -12.01 6.26 9.08
N ALA A 122 -13.21 6.05 9.64
CA ALA A 122 -14.43 6.68 9.16
C ALA A 122 -14.39 8.22 9.33
N GLU A 123 -13.93 8.71 10.49
CA GLU A 123 -13.77 10.15 10.76
C GLU A 123 -12.69 10.79 9.87
N ALA A 124 -11.66 10.03 9.47
CA ALA A 124 -10.63 10.46 8.53
C ALA A 124 -11.10 10.47 7.05
N GLY A 125 -12.29 9.95 6.75
CA GLY A 125 -12.84 9.93 5.39
C GLY A 125 -12.12 9.00 4.42
N VAL A 126 -11.54 7.90 4.91
CA VAL A 126 -10.79 6.96 4.05
C VAL A 126 -11.71 6.19 3.11
N PHE A 127 -11.23 5.90 1.89
CA PHE A 127 -12.02 5.28 0.83
C PHE A 127 -12.50 3.87 1.19
N LEU A 128 -11.62 3.04 1.78
CA LEU A 128 -11.92 1.66 2.15
C LEU A 128 -11.19 1.24 3.44
N ILE A 129 -11.82 0.38 4.22
CA ILE A 129 -11.20 -0.33 5.35
C ILE A 129 -11.23 -1.84 5.13
N SER A 130 -10.18 -2.54 5.58
CA SER A 130 -10.03 -4.00 5.53
C SER A 130 -9.96 -4.57 6.96
N PRO A 131 -11.11 -4.75 7.66
CA PRO A 131 -11.14 -5.37 8.98
C PRO A 131 -10.80 -6.86 8.92
N PHE A 132 -9.94 -7.34 9.81
CA PHE A 132 -9.45 -8.71 9.78
C PHE A 132 -10.38 -9.65 10.57
N VAL A 133 -11.02 -10.60 9.90
CA VAL A 133 -11.90 -11.58 10.57
C VAL A 133 -11.09 -12.75 11.14
N GLY A 134 -10.34 -13.46 10.28
CA GLY A 134 -9.65 -14.70 10.66
C GLY A 134 -8.62 -14.50 11.78
N ARG A 135 -7.84 -13.42 11.75
CA ARG A 135 -6.83 -13.14 12.78
C ARG A 135 -7.44 -12.81 14.14
N ILE A 136 -8.64 -12.23 14.20
CA ILE A 136 -9.37 -12.02 15.46
C ILE A 136 -9.79 -13.39 16.01
N TYR A 137 -10.36 -14.25 15.16
CA TYR A 137 -10.72 -15.61 15.54
C TYR A 137 -9.53 -16.40 16.07
N ASP A 138 -8.37 -16.36 15.39
CA ASP A 138 -7.13 -17.02 15.83
C ASP A 138 -6.70 -16.55 17.24
N TRP A 139 -6.82 -15.25 17.52
CA TRP A 139 -6.44 -14.66 18.81
C TRP A 139 -7.31 -15.18 19.96
N TYR A 140 -8.61 -15.38 19.71
CA TYR A 140 -9.53 -15.99 20.68
C TYR A 140 -9.25 -17.48 20.84
N GLN A 141 -9.09 -18.23 19.75
CA GLN A 141 -8.82 -19.67 19.81
C GLN A 141 -7.55 -20.01 20.60
N ALA A 142 -6.48 -19.23 20.41
CA ALA A 142 -5.24 -19.40 21.18
C ALA A 142 -5.43 -19.22 22.69
N ARG A 143 -6.45 -18.47 23.11
CA ARG A 143 -6.75 -18.16 24.52
C ARG A 143 -7.77 -19.08 25.16
N LYS A 144 -8.53 -19.86 24.38
CA LYS A 144 -9.64 -20.71 24.87
C LYS A 144 -10.51 -19.96 25.90
N PRO A 145 -11.12 -18.83 25.49
CA PRO A 145 -11.81 -17.92 26.39
C PRO A 145 -13.09 -18.53 26.97
#